data_AF-A0A1E8CVC6-F1
#
_entry.id   AF-A0A1E8CVC6-F1
#
_cell.length_a   1.000
_cell.length_b   1.000
_cell.length_c   1.000
_cell.angle_alpha   90.00
_cell.angle_beta   90.00
_cell.angle_gamma   90.00
#
_symmetry.space_group_name_H-M   'P 1'
#
loop_
_entity.id
_entity.type
_entity.pdbx_description
1 polymer ?
#
loop_
_entity_poly.entity_id
_entity_poly.type
_entity_poly.pdbx_seq_one_letter_code
_entity_poly.pdbx_strand_id
1 'polypeptide(L)'
;MTTPAGSRAWLLLVVSAVLEAVWASALAASKGFTELLPSVVFVVAAVLSMIGLGQAARAIPISTAYAVWTGLGAALTVGYAMTFGAESATVVKVALIALIVAAVMGLKVVGSSPARRERRG
;
A
#
# COMPACT_ATOMS: atom_id res chain seq x y z
N MET A 1 22.52 -5.35 10.54
CA MET A 1 22.26 -6.81 10.44
C MET A 1 20.75 -6.99 10.37
N THR A 2 20.17 -7.09 9.17
CA THR A 2 18.73 -7.31 9.00
C THR A 2 18.43 -8.78 9.28
N THR A 3 17.64 -9.07 10.31
CA THR A 3 17.18 -10.43 10.56
C THR A 3 16.39 -10.96 9.36
N PRO A 4 16.52 -12.25 8.97
CA PRO A 4 15.81 -12.83 7.83
C PRO A 4 14.27 -12.65 7.88
N ALA A 5 13.72 -12.51 9.09
CA ALA A 5 12.31 -12.21 9.31
C ALA A 5 11.89 -10.80 8.84
N GLY A 6 12.79 -9.82 8.94
CA GLY A 6 12.53 -8.45 8.50
C GLY A 6 12.37 -8.37 6.98
N SER A 7 13.27 -9.02 6.22
CA SER A 7 13.21 -9.04 4.75
C SER A 7 11.91 -9.67 4.23
N ARG A 8 11.42 -10.73 4.88
CA ARG A 8 10.15 -11.39 4.51
C ARG A 8 8.94 -10.49 4.77
N ALA A 9 8.91 -9.76 5.89
CA ALA A 9 7.83 -8.84 6.20
C ALA A 9 7.71 -7.69 5.20
N TRP A 10 8.84 -7.12 4.77
CA TRP A 10 8.86 -6.10 3.73
C TRP A 10 8.43 -6.62 2.35
N LEU A 11 8.83 -7.83 1.97
CA LEU A 11 8.34 -8.48 0.74
C LEU A 11 6.83 -8.70 0.79
N LEU A 12 6.30 -9.22 1.90
CA LEU A 12 4.85 -9.39 2.10
C LEU A 12 4.11 -8.04 2.01
N LEU A 13 4.68 -6.98 2.57
CA LEU A 13 4.10 -5.64 2.52
C LEU A 13 4.02 -5.11 1.09
N VAL A 14 5.08 -5.27 0.29
CA VAL A 14 5.09 -4.86 -1.12
C VAL A 14 4.08 -5.66 -1.92
N VAL A 15 4.02 -6.99 -1.75
CA VAL A 15 3.02 -7.83 -2.43
C VAL A 15 1.61 -7.44 -2.03
N SER A 16 1.38 -7.16 -0.75
CA SER A 16 0.09 -6.69 -0.23
C SER A 16 -0.32 -5.35 -0.85
N ALA A 17 0.61 -4.41 -1.04
CA ALA A 17 0.34 -3.13 -1.69
C ALA A 17 0.08 -3.26 -3.20
N VAL A 18 0.71 -4.23 -3.88
CA VAL A 18 0.37 -4.54 -5.28
C VAL A 18 -1.05 -5.10 -5.37
N LEU A 19 -1.41 -6.02 -4.47
CA LEU A 19 -2.78 -6.53 -4.37
C LEU A 19 -3.79 -5.41 -4.04
N GLU A 20 -3.35 -4.38 -3.31
CA GLU A 20 -4.16 -3.19 -3.09
C GLU A 20 -4.56 -2.51 -4.39
N ALA A 21 -3.57 -2.26 -5.25
CA ALA A 21 -3.81 -1.66 -6.54
C ALA A 21 -4.71 -2.51 -7.44
N VAL A 22 -4.58 -3.84 -7.36
CA VAL A 22 -5.44 -4.78 -8.09
C VAL A 22 -6.89 -4.68 -7.61
N TRP A 23 -7.16 -4.75 -6.30
CA TRP A 23 -8.55 -4.68 -5.84
C TRP A 23 -9.15 -3.30 -6.06
N ALA A 24 -8.38 -2.22 -5.92
CA ALA A 24 -8.86 -0.85 -6.18
C ALA A 24 -9.27 -0.68 -7.64
N SER A 25 -8.45 -1.20 -8.56
CA SER A 25 -8.74 -1.18 -10.00
C SER A 25 -9.94 -2.08 -10.34
N ALA A 26 -10.04 -3.25 -9.72
CA ALA A 26 -11.16 -4.17 -9.91
C ALA A 26 -12.48 -3.61 -9.37
N LEU A 27 -12.43 -2.88 -8.24
CA LEU A 27 -13.59 -2.17 -7.68
C LEU A 27 -14.12 -1.13 -8.67
N ALA A 28 -13.24 -0.33 -9.25
CA ALA A 28 -13.62 0.64 -10.29
C ALA A 28 -14.24 -0.07 -11.51
N ALA A 29 -13.65 -1.19 -11.95
CA ALA A 29 -14.16 -1.98 -13.08
C ALA A 29 -15.47 -2.73 -12.78
N SER A 30 -15.83 -2.94 -11.51
CA SER A 30 -17.05 -3.66 -11.11
C SER A 30 -18.36 -2.91 -11.44
N LYS A 31 -18.28 -1.61 -11.78
CA LYS A 31 -19.42 -0.72 -12.02
C LYS A 31 -20.47 -0.82 -10.91
N GLY A 32 -20.03 -0.68 -9.65
CA GLY A 32 -20.91 -0.80 -8.49
C GLY A 32 -21.39 -2.24 -8.23
N PHE A 33 -20.50 -3.21 -8.42
CA PHE A 33 -20.76 -4.65 -8.22
C PHE A 33 -21.75 -5.30 -9.19
N THR A 34 -22.01 -4.68 -10.33
CA THR A 34 -22.89 -5.22 -11.37
C THR A 34 -22.16 -6.24 -12.26
N GLU A 35 -20.84 -6.07 -12.44
CA GLU A 35 -20.00 -7.00 -13.19
C GLU A 35 -19.42 -8.07 -12.25
N LEU A 36 -19.76 -9.33 -12.48
CA LEU A 36 -19.43 -10.43 -11.56
C LEU A 36 -17.91 -10.67 -11.45
N LEU A 37 -17.21 -10.72 -12.60
CA LEU A 37 -15.79 -11.07 -12.62
C LEU A 37 -14.91 -10.02 -11.90
N PRO A 38 -15.01 -8.71 -12.18
CA PRO A 38 -14.28 -7.69 -11.42
C PRO A 38 -14.67 -7.66 -9.94
N SER A 39 -15.94 -7.94 -9.60
CA SER A 39 -16.38 -8.00 -8.21
C SER A 39 -15.72 -9.13 -7.43
N VAL A 40 -15.59 -10.32 -8.03
CA VAL A 40 -14.89 -11.46 -7.41
C VAL A 40 -13.41 -11.14 -7.25
N VAL A 41 -12.77 -10.56 -8.28
CA VAL A 41 -11.36 -10.13 -8.20
C VAL A 41 -11.17 -9.12 -7.07
N PHE A 42 -12.05 -8.12 -6.95
CA PHE A 42 -12.02 -7.15 -5.85
C PHE A 42 -12.03 -7.84 -4.50
N VAL A 43 -13.01 -8.72 -4.23
CA VAL A 43 -13.14 -9.37 -2.92
C VAL A 43 -11.92 -10.21 -2.59
N VAL A 44 -11.46 -11.05 -3.53
CA VAL A 44 -10.32 -11.95 -3.30
C VAL A 44 -9.03 -11.15 -3.09
N ALA A 45 -8.75 -10.17 -3.96
CA ALA A 45 -7.55 -9.36 -3.84
C ALA A 45 -7.57 -8.47 -2.59
N ALA A 46 -8.73 -7.93 -2.20
CA ALA A 46 -8.88 -7.15 -0.97
C ALA A 46 -8.57 -7.99 0.27
N VAL A 47 -9.12 -9.20 0.37
CA VAL A 47 -8.87 -10.10 1.50
C VAL A 47 -7.39 -10.50 1.56
N LEU A 48 -6.79 -10.90 0.44
CA LEU A 48 -5.38 -11.27 0.39
C LEU A 48 -4.46 -10.09 0.71
N SER A 49 -4.80 -8.89 0.23
CA SER A 49 -4.08 -7.65 0.53
C SER A 49 -4.11 -7.37 2.03
N MET A 50 -5.29 -7.40 2.66
CA MET A 50 -5.45 -7.18 4.11
C MET A 50 -4.68 -8.20 4.94
N ILE A 51 -4.70 -9.49 4.56
CA ILE A 51 -3.94 -10.53 5.24
C ILE A 51 -2.44 -10.24 5.14
N GLY A 52 -1.94 -9.90 3.95
CA GLY A 52 -0.53 -9.57 3.74
C GLY A 52 -0.07 -8.37 4.59
N LEU A 53 -0.88 -7.31 4.67
CA LEU A 53 -0.63 -6.15 5.52
C LEU A 53 -0.60 -6.55 7.00
N GLY A 54 -1.60 -7.33 7.44
CA GLY A 54 -1.69 -7.81 8.82
C GLY A 54 -0.50 -8.67 9.22
N GLN A 55 0.02 -9.51 8.31
CA GLN A 55 1.23 -10.29 8.56
C GLN A 55 2.49 -9.41 8.62
N ALA A 56 2.63 -8.44 7.71
CA ALA A 56 3.75 -7.50 7.74
C ALA A 56 3.76 -6.64 9.01
N ALA A 57 2.59 -6.20 9.47
CA ALA A 57 2.41 -5.40 10.67
C ALA A 57 2.76 -6.14 11.98
N ARG A 58 2.96 -7.47 11.95
CA ARG A 58 3.51 -8.23 13.09
C ARG A 58 4.99 -7.93 13.33
N ALA A 59 5.71 -7.50 12.30
CA ALA A 59 7.15 -7.24 12.35
C ALA A 59 7.52 -5.78 12.08
N ILE A 60 6.62 -5.01 11.47
CA ILE A 60 6.80 -3.60 11.11
C ILE A 60 5.80 -2.77 11.93
N PRO A 61 6.19 -1.61 12.52
CA PRO A 61 5.23 -0.72 13.17
C PRO A 61 4.05 -0.41 12.26
N ILE A 62 2.83 -0.51 12.79
CA ILE A 62 1.60 -0.39 11.99
C ILE A 62 1.52 0.95 11.23
N SER A 63 1.99 2.05 11.83
CA SER A 63 2.03 3.36 11.18
C SER A 63 2.92 3.35 9.92
N THR A 64 4.10 2.74 10.00
CA THR A 64 5.01 2.58 8.86
C THR A 64 4.44 1.61 7.82
N ALA A 65 3.90 0.47 8.26
CA ALA A 65 3.33 -0.52 7.35
C ALA A 65 2.14 0.06 6.57
N TYR A 66 1.20 0.73 7.26
CA TYR A 66 0.02 1.33 6.65
C TYR A 66 0.36 2.47 5.69
N ALA A 67 1.32 3.33 6.06
CA ALA A 67 1.79 4.40 5.18
C ALA A 67 2.42 3.83 3.88
N VAL A 68 3.28 2.82 4.00
CA VAL A 68 3.91 2.18 2.83
C VAL A 68 2.89 1.47 1.97
N TRP A 69 1.97 0.72 2.59
CA TRP A 69 0.91 0.01 1.90
C TRP A 69 0.05 0.97 1.07
N THR A 70 -0.62 1.91 1.73
CA THR A 70 -1.50 2.90 1.07
C THR A 70 -0.78 3.73 0.00
N GLY A 71 0.43 4.22 0.28
CA GLY A 71 1.13 5.08 -0.68
C GLY A 71 1.60 4.34 -1.92
N LEU A 72 2.10 3.11 -1.75
CA LEU A 72 2.51 2.27 -2.89
C LEU A 72 1.28 1.78 -3.67
N GLY A 73 0.23 1.35 -3.00
CA GLY A 73 -1.03 0.95 -3.61
C GLY A 73 -1.66 2.07 -4.43
N ALA A 74 -1.72 3.29 -3.88
CA ALA A 74 -2.20 4.47 -4.58
C ALA A 74 -1.35 4.81 -5.82
N ALA A 75 -0.02 4.83 -5.67
CA ALA A 75 0.89 5.13 -6.79
C ALA A 75 0.75 4.12 -7.94
N LEU A 76 0.63 2.82 -7.62
CA LEU A 76 0.43 1.77 -8.60
C LEU A 76 -0.96 1.86 -9.25
N THR A 77 -2.02 2.13 -8.49
CA THR A 77 -3.39 2.26 -9.00
C THR A 77 -3.48 3.40 -10.01
N VAL A 78 -2.97 4.57 -9.65
CA VAL A 78 -3.04 5.74 -10.53
C VAL A 78 -2.09 5.57 -11.72
N GLY A 79 -0.89 5.03 -11.52
CA GLY A 79 0.01 4.71 -12.61
C GLY A 79 -0.63 3.74 -13.62
N TYR A 80 -1.29 2.69 -13.13
CA TYR A 80 -2.03 1.76 -13.96
C TYR A 80 -3.16 2.47 -14.74
N ALA A 81 -4.00 3.26 -14.05
CA ALA A 81 -5.10 4.00 -14.68
C ALA A 81 -4.61 4.98 -15.77
N MET A 82 -3.48 5.65 -15.55
CA MET A 82 -2.85 6.52 -16.54
C MET A 82 -2.32 5.74 -17.75
N THR A 83 -1.66 4.60 -17.54
CA THR A 83 -1.10 3.79 -18.64
C THR A 83 -2.17 3.16 -19.53
N PHE A 84 -3.31 2.78 -18.96
CA PHE A 84 -4.44 2.19 -19.70
C PHE A 84 -5.45 3.24 -20.21
N GLY A 85 -5.18 4.53 -20.03
CA GLY A 85 -6.02 5.62 -20.54
C GLY A 85 -7.36 5.79 -19.81
N ALA A 86 -7.53 5.14 -18.66
CA ALA A 86 -8.72 5.31 -17.82
C ALA A 86 -8.75 6.68 -17.13
N GLU A 87 -7.58 7.32 -16.95
CA GLU A 87 -7.46 8.60 -16.29
C GLU A 87 -6.40 9.49 -16.96
N SER A 88 -6.71 10.78 -17.15
CA SER A 88 -5.77 11.74 -17.75
C SER A 88 -4.56 11.99 -16.84
N ALA A 89 -3.36 11.74 -17.37
CA ALA A 89 -2.09 12.04 -16.72
C ALA A 89 -1.80 13.55 -16.72
N THR A 90 -2.32 14.27 -15.72
CA THR A 90 -1.99 15.69 -15.53
C THR A 90 -0.72 15.85 -14.69
N VAL A 91 0.07 16.88 -14.99
CA VAL A 91 1.30 17.22 -14.24
C VAL A 91 1.03 17.33 -12.73
N VAL A 92 -0.12 17.90 -12.37
CA VAL A 92 -0.55 18.05 -10.97
C VAL A 92 -0.77 16.69 -10.29
N LYS A 93 -1.45 15.74 -10.93
CA LYS A 93 -1.66 14.39 -10.35
C LYS A 93 -0.35 13.66 -10.13
N VAL A 94 0.55 13.71 -11.11
CA VAL A 94 1.88 13.09 -11.00
C VAL A 94 2.67 13.72 -9.85
N ALA A 95 2.64 15.05 -9.69
CA ALA A 95 3.30 15.75 -8.59
C ALA A 95 2.72 15.36 -7.22
N LEU A 96 1.40 15.23 -7.10
CA LEU A 96 0.74 14.82 -5.85
C LEU A 96 1.06 13.36 -5.49
N ILE A 97 1.11 12.45 -6.46
CA ILE A 97 1.53 11.06 -6.24
C ILE A 97 3.00 11.02 -5.78
N ALA A 98 3.88 11.79 -6.44
CA ALA A 98 5.28 11.90 -6.04
C ALA A 98 5.43 12.42 -4.60
N LEU A 99 4.58 13.36 -4.18
CA LEU A 99 4.55 13.85 -2.81
C LEU A 99 4.08 12.77 -1.81
N ILE A 100 3.06 11.98 -2.15
CA ILE A 100 2.61 10.84 -1.33
C ILE A 100 3.76 9.83 -1.16
N VAL A 101 4.43 9.46 -2.26
CA VAL A 101 5.58 8.54 -2.22
C VAL A 101 6.71 9.11 -1.38
N ALA A 102 7.05 10.39 -1.54
CA ALA A 102 8.08 11.06 -0.76
C ALA A 102 7.74 11.10 0.75
N ALA A 103 6.49 11.39 1.11
CA ALA A 103 6.03 11.39 2.50
C ALA A 103 6.14 10.00 3.14
N VAL A 104 5.78 8.95 2.39
CA VAL A 104 5.90 7.55 2.82
C VAL A 104 7.36 7.15 3.03
N MET A 105 8.26 7.52 2.11
CA MET A 105 9.68 7.29 2.29
C MET A 105 10.23 8.04 3.51
N GLY A 106 9.80 9.29 3.73
CA GLY A 106 10.15 10.08 4.91
C GLY A 106 9.76 9.39 6.23
N LEU A 107 8.55 8.81 6.29
CA LEU A 107 8.09 8.06 7.46
C LEU A 107 8.98 6.86 7.79
N LYS A 108 9.50 6.16 6.78
CA LYS A 108 10.45 5.05 6.97
C LYS A 108 11.75 5.51 7.62
N VAL A 109 12.23 6.71 7.28
CA VAL A 109 13.47 7.27 7.83
C VAL A 109 13.25 7.72 9.28
N VAL A 110 12.14 8.40 9.57
CA VAL A 110 11.82 8.94 10.90
C VAL A 110 11.35 7.87 11.89
N GLY A 111 10.73 6.79 11.43
CA GLY A 111 10.23 5.68 12.25
C GLY A 111 11.30 4.86 13.00
N SER A 112 12.57 5.28 12.94
CA SER A 112 13.71 4.65 13.62
C SER A 112 13.96 5.18 15.04
N SER A 113 13.14 6.09 15.56
CA SER A 113 13.37 6.66 16.90
C SER A 113 12.92 5.67 17.99
N PRO A 114 13.82 5.17 18.85
CA PRO A 114 13.41 4.35 19.99
C PRO A 114 12.55 5.23 20.89
N ALA A 115 11.27 4.90 21.02
CA ALA A 115 10.39 5.52 22.00
C ALA A 115 11.03 5.33 23.38
N ARG A 116 11.62 6.41 23.89
CA ARG A 116 12.29 6.48 25.18
C ARG A 116 11.33 5.97 26.25
N ARG A 117 11.79 4.95 26.96
CA ARG A 117 11.14 4.26 28.07
C ARG A 117 10.90 5.21 29.23
N GLU A 118 9.91 6.09 29.14
CA GLU A 118 9.49 6.99 30.21
C GLU A 118 8.38 6.33 31.03
N ARG A 119 8.74 5.24 31.71
CA ARG A 119 8.01 4.66 32.84
C ARG A 119 9.02 4.15 33.86
N ARG A 120 9.76 5.08 34.45
CA ARG A 120 10.46 4.89 35.73
C ARG A 120 10.65 6.27 36.35
N GLY A 121 9.83 6.54 37.36
CA GLY A 121 9.74 7.73 38.19
C GLY A 121 8.58 7.51 39.12
#